data_AF-A0A168IBK2-F1
#
_entry.id   AF-A0A168IBK2-F1
#
_cell.length_a   1.000
_cell.length_b   1.000
_cell.length_c   1.000
_cell.angle_alpha   90.00
_cell.angle_beta   90.00
_cell.angle_gamma   90.00
#
_symmetry.space_group_name_H-M   'P 1'
#
loop_
_entity.id
_entity.type
_entity.pdbx_description
1 polymer ?
#
loop_
_entity_poly.entity_id
_entity_poly.type
_entity_poly.pdbx_seq_one_letter_code
_entity_poly.pdbx_strand_id
1 'polypeptide(L)'
;MVLNIANPATGCQKLIEIEDERRLRGFYDKRMAQEVSGDSLGDEFKGYVFRISGGNDKQGFPMKQGVLLPHRVRLLLSKGHSCYRPRRTGERKRKSVRGCIVGSDLSVLSLVVVKQGEQDIPGLTDTTVPKRLGPKRASKIRKFFNLTKEDDVRKYVIRREVQPKAEGKKAYTKAPKIQRLVTPLTLQRKRHRQALKRRRAEASREAESEYKQLLAKRVKESKQEKIERRRTSSMQKSASA
;
A
#
# COMPACT_ATOMS: atom_id res chain seq x y z
N MET A 1 -17.75 16.02 -27.12
CA MET A 1 -17.29 15.25 -25.94
C MET A 1 -15.78 15.38 -25.85
N VAL A 2 -15.23 15.47 -24.65
CA VAL A 2 -13.79 15.61 -24.45
C VAL A 2 -13.16 14.23 -24.18
N LEU A 3 -12.07 13.91 -24.87
CA LEU A 3 -11.26 12.72 -24.63
C LEU A 3 -10.01 13.09 -23.83
N ASN A 4 -9.84 12.49 -22.65
CA ASN A 4 -8.60 12.60 -21.88
C ASN A 4 -7.77 11.33 -22.09
N ILE A 5 -6.75 11.43 -22.94
CA ILE A 5 -5.94 10.29 -23.36
C ILE A 5 -4.62 10.30 -22.58
N ALA A 6 -4.33 9.21 -21.88
CA ALA A 6 -3.08 9.01 -21.17
C ALA A 6 -2.23 7.92 -21.83
N ASN A 7 -0.92 8.15 -21.92
CA ASN A 7 0.04 7.13 -22.34
C ASN A 7 0.93 6.73 -21.15
N PRO A 8 0.73 5.53 -20.56
CA PRO A 8 1.52 5.08 -19.42
C PRO A 8 3.00 4.84 -19.74
N ALA A 9 3.36 4.60 -21.00
CA ALA A 9 4.74 4.34 -21.40
C ALA A 9 5.60 5.62 -21.31
N THR A 10 5.06 6.74 -21.82
CA THR A 10 5.73 8.05 -21.79
C THR A 10 5.41 8.85 -20.52
N GLY A 11 4.29 8.56 -19.86
CA GLY A 11 3.80 9.33 -18.71
C GLY A 11 3.07 10.62 -19.10
N CYS A 12 2.85 10.85 -20.39
CA CYS A 12 2.16 12.02 -20.92
C CYS A 12 0.64 11.84 -20.92
N GLN A 13 -0.06 12.98 -20.93
CA GLN A 13 -1.51 13.04 -21.06
C GLN A 13 -1.89 14.20 -21.99
N LYS A 14 -2.91 13.99 -22.81
CA LYS A 14 -3.42 15.01 -23.73
C LYS A 14 -4.94 14.99 -23.71
N LEU A 15 -5.53 16.18 -23.67
CA LEU A 15 -6.96 16.39 -23.75
C LEU A 15 -7.30 16.84 -25.17
N ILE A 16 -8.29 16.19 -25.77
CA ILE A 16 -8.72 16.43 -27.15
C ILE A 16 -10.22 16.61 -27.16
N GLU A 17 -10.69 17.67 -27.78
CA GLU A 17 -12.10 17.94 -27.94
C GLU A 17 -12.58 17.39 -29.29
N ILE A 18 -13.65 16.60 -29.25
CA ILE A 18 -14.26 16.02 -30.45
C ILE A 18 -15.73 16.38 -30.46
N GLU A 19 -16.12 17.19 -31.44
CA GLU A 19 -17.49 17.62 -31.67
C GLU A 19 -18.26 16.65 -32.56
N ASP A 20 -17.58 16.01 -33.53
CA ASP A 20 -18.20 15.07 -34.46
C ASP A 20 -18.62 13.77 -33.77
N GLU A 21 -19.94 13.59 -33.62
CA GLU A 21 -20.52 12.39 -33.02
C GLU A 21 -20.19 11.11 -33.79
N ARG A 22 -19.96 11.16 -35.12
CA ARG A 22 -19.66 9.97 -35.92
C ARG A 22 -18.37 9.30 -35.46
N ARG A 23 -17.36 10.11 -35.12
CA ARG A 23 -16.08 9.64 -34.57
C ARG A 23 -16.22 9.00 -33.19
N LEU A 24 -17.20 9.47 -32.42
CA LEU A 24 -17.47 9.02 -31.05
C LEU A 24 -18.32 7.74 -30.97
N ARG A 25 -19.08 7.40 -32.03
CA ARG A 25 -19.94 6.20 -32.07
C ARG A 25 -19.18 4.91 -31.77
N GLY A 26 -17.91 4.80 -32.15
CA GLY A 26 -17.07 3.64 -31.84
C GLY A 26 -16.91 3.35 -30.34
N PHE A 27 -17.08 4.37 -29.49
CA PHE A 27 -16.99 4.27 -28.04
C PHE A 27 -18.33 4.02 -27.35
N TYR A 28 -19.46 4.25 -28.03
CA TYR A 28 -20.79 4.04 -27.44
C TYR A 28 -21.09 2.56 -27.24
N ASP A 29 -21.89 2.26 -26.22
CA ASP A 29 -22.24 0.91 -25.75
C ASP A 29 -21.05 0.04 -25.30
N LYS A 30 -19.84 0.61 -25.32
CA LYS A 30 -18.66 0.00 -24.71
C LYS A 30 -18.67 0.23 -23.21
N ARG A 31 -18.03 -0.69 -22.49
CA ARG A 31 -17.92 -0.63 -21.03
C ARG A 31 -16.56 -0.12 -20.60
N MET A 32 -16.49 0.45 -19.39
CA MET A 32 -15.19 0.69 -18.75
C MET A 32 -14.35 -0.60 -18.70
N ALA A 33 -13.04 -0.42 -18.86
CA ALA A 33 -12.00 -1.42 -19.02
C ALA A 33 -12.01 -2.19 -20.35
N GLN A 34 -12.95 -1.92 -21.27
CA GLN A 34 -12.93 -2.49 -22.62
C GLN A 34 -11.92 -1.76 -23.52
N GLU A 35 -11.30 -2.52 -24.41
CA GLU A 35 -10.44 -2.01 -25.47
C GLU A 35 -11.26 -1.67 -26.72
N VAL A 36 -10.94 -0.53 -27.33
CA VAL A 36 -11.62 0.04 -28.48
C VAL A 36 -10.57 0.54 -29.46
N SER A 37 -10.80 0.32 -30.75
CA SER A 37 -9.91 0.85 -31.79
C SER A 37 -9.99 2.37 -31.85
N GLY A 38 -8.85 3.02 -32.03
CA GLY A 38 -8.72 4.46 -32.25
C GLY A 38 -9.06 4.91 -33.66
N ASP A 39 -9.18 3.97 -34.61
CA ASP A 39 -9.32 4.29 -36.05
C ASP A 39 -10.50 5.21 -36.36
N SER A 40 -11.57 5.17 -35.56
CA SER A 40 -12.75 6.02 -35.77
C SER A 40 -12.52 7.50 -35.42
N LEU A 41 -11.43 7.85 -34.73
CA LEU A 41 -11.13 9.22 -34.31
C LEU A 41 -10.46 10.06 -35.40
N GLY A 42 -9.79 9.42 -36.36
CA GLY A 42 -9.06 10.06 -37.45
C GLY A 42 -7.80 9.29 -37.81
N ASP A 43 -7.16 9.66 -38.93
CA ASP A 43 -5.98 8.96 -39.45
C ASP A 43 -4.78 9.01 -38.49
N GLU A 44 -4.66 10.08 -37.69
CA GLU A 44 -3.63 10.22 -36.65
C GLU A 44 -3.73 9.18 -35.53
N PHE A 45 -4.89 8.55 -35.36
CA PHE A 45 -5.15 7.50 -34.37
C PHE A 45 -5.18 6.10 -34.98
N LYS A 46 -4.82 5.95 -36.25
CA LYS A 46 -4.85 4.67 -36.94
C LYS A 46 -3.91 3.66 -36.28
N GLY A 47 -4.45 2.47 -36.00
CA GLY A 47 -3.73 1.39 -35.34
C GLY A 47 -3.56 1.55 -33.82
N TYR A 48 -3.99 2.67 -33.24
CA TYR A 48 -4.02 2.83 -31.79
C TYR A 48 -5.13 1.99 -31.18
N VAL A 49 -4.84 1.37 -30.04
CA VAL A 49 -5.86 0.70 -29.21
C VAL A 49 -5.95 1.39 -27.88
N PHE A 50 -7.15 1.86 -27.57
CA PHE A 50 -7.46 2.54 -26.32
C PHE A 50 -8.26 1.66 -25.39
N ARG A 51 -7.90 1.64 -24.11
CA ARG A 51 -8.76 1.11 -23.06
C ARG A 51 -9.53 2.23 -22.40
N ILE A 52 -10.85 2.08 -22.32
CA ILE A 52 -11.71 3.01 -21.60
C ILE A 52 -11.42 2.89 -20.11
N SER A 53 -10.83 3.90 -19.49
CA SER A 53 -10.45 3.85 -18.07
C SER A 53 -11.50 4.43 -17.14
N GLY A 54 -12.37 5.31 -17.64
CA GLY A 54 -13.43 5.97 -16.89
C GLY A 54 -13.93 7.22 -17.58
N GLY A 55 -14.54 8.12 -16.83
CA GLY A 55 -15.08 9.36 -17.35
C GLY A 55 -15.98 10.06 -16.35
N ASN A 56 -16.49 11.21 -16.76
CA ASN A 56 -17.45 12.02 -16.01
C ASN A 56 -18.62 12.38 -16.92
N ASP A 57 -19.82 12.35 -16.36
CA ASP A 57 -20.99 12.85 -17.07
C ASP A 57 -21.06 14.38 -17.12
N LYS A 58 -22.03 14.91 -17.86
CA LYS A 58 -22.23 16.37 -18.05
C LYS A 58 -22.40 17.17 -16.76
N GLN A 59 -22.83 16.57 -15.66
CA GLN A 59 -22.95 17.24 -14.35
C GLN A 59 -21.82 16.82 -13.38
N GLY A 60 -20.78 16.16 -13.89
CA GLY A 60 -19.55 15.85 -13.16
C GLY A 60 -19.57 14.58 -12.34
N PHE A 61 -20.63 13.75 -12.36
CA PHE A 61 -20.61 12.50 -11.61
C PHE A 61 -19.69 11.48 -12.31
N PRO A 62 -18.79 10.82 -11.55
CA PRO A 62 -17.82 9.89 -12.11
C PRO A 62 -18.48 8.55 -12.48
N MET A 63 -17.95 7.92 -13.54
CA MET A 63 -18.29 6.55 -13.89
C MET A 63 -17.77 5.55 -12.86
N LYS A 64 -18.56 4.52 -12.55
CA LYS A 64 -18.17 3.44 -11.63
C LYS A 64 -18.19 2.08 -12.33
N GLN A 65 -17.06 1.40 -12.31
CA GLN A 65 -16.96 0.04 -12.84
C GLN A 65 -17.90 -0.94 -12.13
N GLY A 66 -18.52 -1.83 -12.91
CA GLY A 66 -19.46 -2.85 -12.44
C GLY A 66 -20.92 -2.39 -12.32
N VAL A 67 -21.22 -1.11 -12.56
CA VAL A 67 -22.59 -0.62 -12.69
C VAL A 67 -23.00 -0.70 -14.15
N LEU A 68 -23.63 -1.81 -14.55
CA LEU A 68 -23.94 -2.15 -15.95
C LEU A 68 -25.11 -1.36 -16.54
N LEU A 69 -25.14 -0.05 -16.32
CA LEU A 69 -26.18 0.85 -16.80
C LEU A 69 -25.56 2.06 -17.52
N PRO A 70 -26.25 2.66 -18.50
CA PRO A 70 -25.83 3.88 -19.17
C PRO A 70 -26.36 5.15 -18.47
N HIS A 71 -26.86 5.07 -17.24
CA HIS A 71 -27.36 6.23 -16.50
C HIS A 71 -26.88 6.23 -15.06
N ARG A 72 -27.32 7.20 -14.27
CA ARG A 72 -26.92 7.36 -12.87
C ARG A 72 -27.70 6.45 -11.93
N VAL A 73 -27.02 5.96 -10.91
CA VAL A 73 -27.61 5.22 -9.80
C VAL A 73 -27.11 5.73 -8.45
N ARG A 74 -27.90 5.53 -7.39
CA ARG A 74 -27.52 5.89 -6.01
C ARG A 74 -27.09 4.68 -5.20
N LEU A 75 -25.79 4.54 -5.01
CA LEU A 75 -25.20 3.43 -4.26
C LEU A 75 -24.75 3.85 -2.87
N LEU A 76 -24.87 2.95 -1.90
CA LEU A 76 -24.30 3.10 -0.56
C LEU A 76 -22.83 2.69 -0.55
N LEU A 77 -21.92 3.67 -0.61
CA LEU A 77 -20.48 3.44 -0.74
C LEU A 77 -19.77 3.46 0.62
N SER A 78 -18.81 2.54 0.80
CA SER A 78 -17.95 2.42 1.99
C SER A 78 -16.50 2.78 1.67
N LYS A 79 -15.61 2.73 2.68
CA LYS A 79 -14.16 2.91 2.49
C LYS A 79 -13.60 1.89 1.49
N GLY A 80 -12.84 2.37 0.51
CA GLY A 80 -12.19 1.54 -0.51
C GLY A 80 -12.99 1.42 -1.81
N HIS A 81 -14.28 1.76 -1.81
CA HIS A 81 -15.02 1.90 -3.06
C HIS A 81 -14.54 3.12 -3.84
N SER A 82 -14.51 3.01 -5.18
CA SER A 82 -14.33 4.16 -6.07
C SER A 82 -15.44 5.21 -5.86
N CYS A 83 -15.16 6.46 -6.28
CA CYS A 83 -16.10 7.59 -6.26
C CYS A 83 -16.49 8.13 -4.86
N TYR A 84 -15.91 7.58 -3.79
CA TYR A 84 -16.12 8.05 -2.42
C TYR A 84 -14.85 7.97 -1.58
N ARG A 85 -14.61 9.02 -0.79
CA ARG A 85 -13.59 9.06 0.25
C ARG A 85 -14.28 9.37 1.59
N PRO A 86 -14.30 8.42 2.54
CA PRO A 86 -14.96 8.62 3.83
C PRO A 86 -14.24 9.67 4.68
N ARG A 87 -14.98 10.35 5.56
CA ARG A 87 -14.44 11.33 6.50
C ARG A 87 -14.23 10.71 7.88
N ARG A 88 -15.08 9.74 8.26
CA ARG A 88 -14.95 8.98 9.51
C ARG A 88 -14.70 7.49 9.23
N THR A 89 -14.08 6.81 10.18
CA THR A 89 -13.89 5.37 10.13
C THR A 89 -15.25 4.67 10.22
N GLY A 90 -15.48 3.67 9.34
CA GLY A 90 -16.76 2.94 9.29
C GLY A 90 -17.90 3.67 8.57
N GLU A 91 -17.73 4.93 8.18
CA GLU A 91 -18.77 5.70 7.48
C GLU A 91 -19.12 5.09 6.11
N ARG A 92 -20.43 4.97 5.85
CA ARG A 92 -20.98 4.68 4.53
C ARG A 92 -21.87 5.84 4.11
N LYS A 93 -21.79 6.24 2.83
CA LYS A 93 -22.60 7.33 2.30
C LYS A 93 -23.26 6.96 0.98
N ARG A 94 -24.56 7.24 0.86
CA ARG A 94 -25.30 7.05 -0.39
C ARG A 94 -24.96 8.18 -1.36
N LYS A 95 -24.29 7.86 -2.46
CA LYS A 95 -23.88 8.81 -3.51
C LYS A 95 -24.42 8.41 -4.87
N SER A 96 -24.76 9.40 -5.68
CA SER A 96 -25.03 9.20 -7.11
C SER A 96 -23.72 8.95 -7.84
N VAL A 97 -23.70 7.95 -8.72
CA VAL A 97 -22.58 7.60 -9.60
C VAL A 97 -23.12 7.29 -10.99
N ARG A 98 -22.35 7.59 -12.03
CA ARG A 98 -22.69 7.23 -13.41
C ARG A 98 -22.31 5.77 -13.65
N GLY A 99 -23.14 5.01 -14.37
CA GLY A 99 -22.83 3.64 -14.73
C GLY A 99 -21.66 3.52 -15.71
N CYS A 100 -21.16 2.29 -15.92
CA CYS A 100 -19.93 2.03 -16.67
C CYS A 100 -20.11 1.93 -18.20
N ILE A 101 -21.36 1.93 -18.69
CA ILE A 101 -21.65 1.92 -20.14
C ILE A 101 -21.54 3.35 -20.66
N VAL A 102 -20.76 3.52 -21.72
CA VAL A 102 -20.48 4.81 -22.36
C VAL A 102 -21.67 5.24 -23.22
N GLY A 103 -22.06 6.51 -23.09
CA GLY A 103 -23.14 7.13 -23.86
C GLY A 103 -22.84 8.60 -24.17
N SER A 104 -23.76 9.27 -24.87
CA SER A 104 -23.63 10.68 -25.30
C SER A 104 -23.82 11.71 -24.18
N ASP A 105 -24.26 11.27 -23.00
CA ASP A 105 -24.41 12.08 -21.79
C ASP A 105 -23.10 12.32 -21.02
N LEU A 106 -21.98 11.82 -21.55
CA LEU A 106 -20.64 12.06 -21.01
C LEU A 106 -20.09 13.43 -21.43
N SER A 107 -19.42 14.10 -20.49
CA SER A 107 -18.62 15.30 -20.78
C SER A 107 -17.19 14.91 -21.14
N VAL A 108 -16.57 14.06 -20.31
CA VAL A 108 -15.20 13.60 -20.49
C VAL A 108 -15.16 12.08 -20.48
N LEU A 109 -14.48 11.50 -21.47
CA LEU A 109 -14.14 10.08 -21.50
C LEU A 109 -12.62 9.92 -21.32
N SER A 110 -12.22 9.18 -20.29
CA SER A 110 -10.81 8.93 -19.98
C SER A 110 -10.32 7.66 -20.66
N LEU A 111 -9.33 7.78 -21.53
CA LEU A 111 -8.75 6.71 -22.32
C LEU A 111 -7.30 6.46 -21.91
N VAL A 112 -6.86 5.21 -22.02
CA VAL A 112 -5.47 4.80 -21.80
C VAL A 112 -4.97 4.09 -23.05
N VAL A 113 -3.84 4.54 -23.59
CA VAL A 113 -3.17 3.85 -24.71
C VAL A 113 -2.68 2.48 -24.22
N VAL A 114 -3.11 1.41 -24.90
CA VAL A 114 -2.63 0.04 -24.67
C VAL A 114 -1.64 -0.35 -25.77
N LYS A 115 -2.00 -0.06 -27.02
CA LYS A 115 -1.14 -0.25 -28.19
C LYS A 115 -0.97 1.09 -28.90
N GLN A 116 0.29 1.45 -29.15
CA GLN A 116 0.63 2.62 -29.97
C GLN A 116 0.39 2.28 -31.44
N GLY A 117 -0.20 3.24 -32.18
CA GLY A 117 -0.43 3.13 -33.62
C GLY A 117 0.79 3.50 -34.45
N GLU A 118 0.54 3.79 -35.73
CA GLU A 118 1.60 4.00 -36.73
C GLU A 118 2.21 5.40 -36.66
N GLN A 119 1.40 6.43 -36.47
CA GLN A 119 1.84 7.83 -36.43
C GLN A 119 1.98 8.32 -34.99
N ASP A 120 2.98 9.15 -34.73
CA ASP A 120 3.13 9.77 -33.42
C ASP A 120 2.15 10.92 -33.18
N ILE A 121 1.65 11.01 -31.95
CA ILE A 121 0.71 12.05 -31.52
C ILE A 121 1.49 13.11 -30.75
N PRO A 122 1.51 14.37 -31.25
CA PRO A 122 2.23 15.47 -30.61
C PRO A 122 1.77 15.67 -29.16
N GLY A 123 2.74 15.69 -28.24
CA GLY A 123 2.48 15.87 -26.80
C GLY A 123 1.96 14.64 -26.05
N LEU A 124 1.79 13.49 -26.72
CA LEU A 124 1.38 12.24 -26.07
C LEU A 124 2.41 11.10 -26.25
N THR A 125 2.86 10.86 -27.48
CA THR A 125 3.87 9.82 -27.77
C THR A 125 5.25 10.38 -28.06
N ASP A 126 5.32 11.60 -28.60
CA ASP A 126 6.57 12.30 -28.94
C ASP A 126 7.45 12.62 -27.72
N THR A 127 6.85 13.12 -26.65
CA THR A 127 7.59 13.50 -25.44
C THR A 127 7.50 12.44 -24.35
N THR A 128 8.56 12.31 -23.55
CA THR A 128 8.58 11.43 -22.37
C THR A 128 8.73 12.24 -21.09
N VAL A 129 7.86 12.00 -20.11
CA VAL A 129 7.94 12.60 -18.78
C VAL A 129 8.69 11.65 -17.83
N PRO A 130 9.91 12.00 -17.38
CA PRO A 130 10.69 11.12 -16.53
C PRO A 130 10.04 10.93 -15.17
N LYS A 131 10.17 9.72 -14.60
CA LYS A 131 9.67 9.42 -13.26
C LYS A 131 10.38 10.27 -12.21
N ARG A 132 9.61 11.07 -11.49
CA ARG A 132 10.14 12.01 -10.48
C ARG A 132 10.90 11.36 -9.31
N LEU A 133 10.52 10.15 -8.92
CA LEU A 133 11.04 9.50 -7.71
C LEU A 133 11.51 8.07 -7.98
N GLY A 134 12.69 7.76 -7.46
CA GLY A 134 13.24 6.41 -7.43
C GLY A 134 12.70 5.55 -6.27
N PRO A 135 13.06 4.26 -6.24
CA PRO A 135 12.67 3.34 -5.17
C PRO A 135 13.34 3.72 -3.83
N LYS A 136 12.53 3.77 -2.75
CA LYS A 136 13.00 4.07 -1.37
C LYS A 136 13.34 2.82 -0.53
N ARG A 137 12.76 1.67 -0.86
CA ARG A 137 12.92 0.43 -0.07
C ARG A 137 14.14 -0.35 -0.57
N ALA A 138 15.00 -0.83 0.33
CA ALA A 138 16.22 -1.57 -0.02
C ALA A 138 15.99 -2.70 -1.04
N SER A 139 14.97 -3.53 -0.85
CA SER A 139 14.64 -4.61 -1.79
C SER A 139 14.19 -4.12 -3.17
N LYS A 140 13.53 -2.96 -3.26
CA LYS A 140 13.14 -2.36 -4.55
C LYS A 140 14.34 -1.74 -5.25
N ILE A 141 15.30 -1.17 -4.52
CA ILE A 141 16.55 -0.66 -5.09
C ILE A 141 17.34 -1.83 -5.70
N ARG A 142 17.48 -2.95 -4.98
CA ARG A 142 18.13 -4.16 -5.51
C ARG A 142 17.48 -4.65 -6.80
N LYS A 143 16.15 -4.80 -6.81
CA LYS A 143 15.41 -5.21 -8.01
C LYS A 143 15.58 -4.22 -9.17
N PHE A 144 15.65 -2.92 -8.88
CA PHE A 144 15.74 -1.90 -9.91
C PHE A 144 17.08 -1.91 -10.65
N PHE A 145 18.17 -2.17 -9.93
CA PHE A 145 19.54 -2.23 -10.49
C PHE A 145 20.07 -3.66 -10.67
N ASN A 146 19.21 -4.67 -10.52
CA ASN A 146 19.60 -6.10 -10.55
C ASN A 146 20.78 -6.45 -9.62
N LEU A 147 20.82 -5.84 -8.43
CA LEU A 147 21.89 -6.05 -7.45
C LEU A 147 21.72 -7.35 -6.68
N THR A 148 22.86 -7.89 -6.25
CA THR A 148 22.95 -9.04 -5.35
C THR A 148 22.68 -8.62 -3.89
N LYS A 149 22.76 -9.56 -2.93
CA LYS A 149 22.50 -9.25 -1.51
C LYS A 149 23.72 -8.65 -0.82
N GLU A 150 24.88 -8.91 -1.38
CA GLU A 150 26.21 -8.52 -0.98
C GLU A 150 26.45 -7.03 -1.27
N ASP A 151 25.81 -6.51 -2.32
CA ASP A 151 25.92 -5.12 -2.75
C ASP A 151 25.33 -4.11 -1.74
N ASP A 152 26.08 -3.04 -1.49
CA ASP A 152 25.61 -1.92 -0.68
C ASP A 152 24.67 -1.00 -1.47
N VAL A 153 23.37 -1.16 -1.21
CA VAL A 153 22.29 -0.36 -1.80
C VAL A 153 22.39 1.14 -1.54
N ARG A 154 23.20 1.61 -0.57
CA ARG A 154 23.34 3.04 -0.28
C ARG A 154 23.94 3.84 -1.41
N LYS A 155 24.87 3.23 -2.16
CA LYS A 155 25.56 3.85 -3.30
C LYS A 155 24.63 4.03 -4.51
N TYR A 156 23.66 3.14 -4.65
CA TYR A 156 22.73 3.08 -5.77
C TYR A 156 21.43 3.85 -5.53
N VAL A 157 21.30 4.61 -4.44
CA VAL A 157 20.10 5.41 -4.21
C VAL A 157 20.07 6.59 -5.18
N ILE A 158 19.03 6.63 -6.02
CA ILE A 158 18.77 7.75 -6.92
C ILE A 158 18.64 9.03 -6.11
N ARG A 159 19.50 10.01 -6.42
CA ARG A 159 19.48 11.35 -5.86
C ARG A 159 18.79 12.30 -6.81
N ARG A 160 18.13 13.31 -6.26
CA ARG A 160 17.54 14.41 -7.03
C ARG A 160 18.32 15.67 -6.74
N GLU A 161 18.85 16.28 -7.78
CA GLU A 161 19.41 17.62 -7.69
C GLU A 161 18.28 18.63 -7.50
N VAL A 162 18.46 19.55 -6.55
CA VAL A 162 17.52 20.61 -6.23
C VAL A 162 18.23 21.93 -6.48
N GLN A 163 17.79 22.63 -7.53
CA GLN A 163 18.16 24.02 -7.77
C GLN A 163 17.28 24.91 -6.88
N PRO A 164 17.86 25.60 -5.89
CA PRO A 164 17.10 26.53 -5.05
C PRO A 164 16.65 27.74 -5.89
N LYS A 165 15.42 28.22 -5.64
CA LYS A 165 14.84 29.36 -6.37
C LYS A 165 15.45 30.72 -5.99
N ALA A 166 16.17 30.80 -4.87
CA ALA A 166 16.78 32.04 -4.41
C ALA A 166 18.13 32.23 -5.09
N GLU A 167 18.37 33.44 -5.60
CA GLU A 167 19.62 33.83 -6.22
C GLU A 167 20.81 33.63 -5.26
N GLY A 168 21.92 33.09 -5.77
CA GLY A 168 23.14 32.84 -5.02
C GLY A 168 23.20 31.54 -4.21
N LYS A 169 22.14 30.74 -4.12
CA LYS A 169 22.18 29.45 -3.42
C LYS A 169 22.68 28.32 -4.34
N LYS A 170 23.64 27.54 -3.85
CA LYS A 170 24.22 26.41 -4.59
C LYS A 170 23.22 25.26 -4.73
N ALA A 171 23.30 24.57 -5.87
CA ALA A 171 22.61 23.31 -6.09
C ALA A 171 22.97 22.28 -5.01
N TYR A 172 21.99 21.48 -4.57
CA TYR A 172 22.25 20.40 -3.62
C TYR A 172 21.44 19.15 -3.94
N THR A 173 21.94 17.99 -3.53
CA THR A 173 21.32 16.71 -3.86
C THR A 173 20.52 16.14 -2.69
N LYS A 174 19.27 15.76 -2.93
CA LYS A 174 18.42 15.06 -1.96
C LYS A 174 18.33 13.57 -2.29
N ALA A 175 18.45 12.74 -1.27
CA ALA A 175 18.16 11.30 -1.34
C ALA A 175 17.12 10.90 -0.29
N PRO A 176 16.26 9.91 -0.57
CA PRO A 176 15.37 9.36 0.43
C PRO A 176 16.14 8.52 1.47
N LYS A 177 15.70 8.58 2.73
CA LYS A 177 16.12 7.62 3.76
C LYS A 177 15.68 6.22 3.36
N ILE A 178 16.64 5.31 3.16
CA ILE A 178 16.36 3.93 2.73
C ILE A 178 15.55 3.21 3.80
N GLN A 179 14.42 2.64 3.41
CA GLN A 179 13.59 1.83 4.30
C GLN A 179 13.98 0.35 4.19
N ARG A 180 13.90 -0.37 5.32
CA ARG A 180 14.21 -1.81 5.43
C ARG A 180 15.68 -2.13 5.09
N LEU A 181 16.59 -1.19 5.32
CA LEU A 181 18.02 -1.47 5.33
C LEU A 181 18.40 -2.12 6.66
N VAL A 182 19.12 -3.23 6.61
CA VAL A 182 19.70 -3.87 7.79
C VAL A 182 20.98 -3.11 8.12
N THR A 183 21.04 -2.50 9.30
CA THR A 183 22.22 -1.80 9.82
C THR A 183 22.79 -2.52 11.05
N PRO A 184 24.07 -2.29 11.42
CA PRO A 184 24.65 -2.86 12.64
C PRO A 184 23.80 -2.61 13.88
N LEU A 185 23.21 -1.41 14.00
CA LEU A 185 22.28 -1.06 15.09
C LEU A 185 21.01 -1.92 15.08
N THR A 186 20.43 -2.23 13.92
CA THR A 186 19.26 -3.12 13.85
C THR A 186 19.60 -4.55 14.28
N LEU A 187 20.80 -5.04 13.94
CA LEU A 187 21.29 -6.34 14.37
C LEU A 187 21.56 -6.37 15.88
N GLN A 188 22.18 -5.31 16.43
CA GLN A 188 22.39 -5.15 17.86
C GLN A 188 21.06 -5.15 18.64
N ARG A 189 20.07 -4.36 18.20
CA ARG A 189 18.72 -4.34 18.81
C ARG A 189 18.05 -5.71 18.77
N LYS A 190 18.24 -6.47 17.70
CA LYS A 190 17.72 -7.85 17.58
C LYS A 190 18.42 -8.80 18.57
N ARG A 191 19.75 -8.76 18.65
CA ARG A 191 20.55 -9.53 19.62
C ARG A 191 20.17 -9.20 21.07
N HIS A 192 20.05 -7.91 21.39
CA HIS A 192 19.65 -7.46 22.71
C HIS A 192 18.25 -7.96 23.11
N ARG A 193 17.27 -7.90 22.20
CA ARG A 193 15.94 -8.47 22.45
C ARG A 193 15.99 -9.97 22.74
N GLN A 194 16.82 -10.72 22.02
CA GLN A 194 17.01 -12.15 22.27
C GLN A 194 17.68 -12.41 23.64
N ALA A 195 18.69 -11.62 23.99
CA ALA A 195 19.35 -11.69 25.30
C ALA A 195 18.37 -11.42 26.45
N LEU A 196 17.50 -10.40 26.33
CA LEU A 196 16.47 -10.12 27.34
C LEU A 196 15.47 -11.28 27.50
N LYS A 197 15.09 -11.94 26.40
CA LYS A 197 14.23 -13.13 26.46
C LYS A 197 14.90 -14.27 27.22
N ARG A 198 16.19 -14.53 26.95
CA ARG A 198 16.96 -15.56 27.65
C ARG A 198 17.08 -15.25 29.13
N ARG A 199 17.48 -14.02 29.48
CA ARG A 199 17.59 -13.56 30.88
C ARG A 199 16.27 -13.71 31.65
N ARG A 200 15.13 -13.37 31.03
CA ARG A 200 13.81 -13.57 31.67
C ARG A 200 13.49 -15.04 31.91
N ALA A 201 13.85 -15.91 30.96
CA ALA A 201 13.65 -17.35 31.10
C ALA A 201 14.60 -17.99 32.12
N GLU A 202 15.81 -17.47 32.27
CA GLU A 202 16.78 -17.87 33.31
C GLU A 202 16.27 -17.43 34.69
N ALA A 203 15.94 -16.15 34.86
CA ALA A 203 15.41 -15.62 36.12
C ALA A 203 14.11 -16.34 36.55
N SER A 204 13.24 -16.70 35.61
CA SER A 204 12.03 -17.48 35.91
C SER A 204 12.36 -18.90 36.40
N ARG A 205 13.40 -19.54 35.86
CA ARG A 205 13.85 -20.88 36.28
C ARG A 205 14.52 -20.84 37.64
N GLU A 206 15.31 -19.80 37.90
CA GLU A 206 15.94 -19.55 39.21
C GLU A 206 14.90 -19.27 40.29
N ALA A 207 13.92 -18.39 40.02
CA ALA A 207 12.84 -18.12 40.96
C ALA A 207 12.00 -19.38 41.26
N GLU A 208 11.77 -20.23 40.25
CA GLU A 208 11.08 -21.51 40.44
C GLU A 208 11.89 -22.48 41.30
N SER A 209 13.21 -22.58 41.08
CA SER A 209 14.08 -23.45 41.88
C SER A 209 14.20 -22.98 43.33
N GLU A 210 14.34 -21.68 43.55
CA GLU A 210 14.34 -21.05 44.88
C GLU A 210 13.01 -21.30 45.61
N TYR A 211 11.88 -21.10 44.93
CA TYR A 211 10.56 -21.34 45.51
C TYR A 211 10.37 -22.83 45.86
N LYS A 212 10.81 -23.76 45.00
CA LYS A 212 10.78 -25.20 45.27
C LYS A 212 11.61 -25.56 46.51
N GLN A 213 12.80 -24.99 46.67
CA GLN A 213 13.64 -25.20 47.85
C GLN A 213 12.97 -24.65 49.13
N LEU A 214 12.42 -23.44 49.08
CA LEU A 214 11.68 -22.84 50.19
C LEU A 214 10.49 -23.69 50.61
N LEU A 215 9.72 -24.18 49.63
CA LEU A 215 8.55 -25.02 49.87
C LEU A 215 8.95 -26.35 50.51
N ALA A 216 10.03 -26.99 50.04
CA ALA A 216 10.56 -28.20 50.64
C ALA A 216 10.97 -28.00 52.10
N LYS A 217 11.62 -26.85 52.43
CA LYS A 217 11.99 -26.50 53.81
C LYS A 217 10.77 -26.34 54.70
N ARG A 218 9.76 -25.56 54.27
CA ARG A 218 8.51 -25.36 55.05
C ARG A 218 7.73 -26.64 55.27
N VAL A 219 7.66 -27.51 54.25
CA VAL A 219 7.01 -28.83 54.38
C VAL A 219 7.75 -29.69 55.40
N LYS A 220 9.08 -29.67 55.39
CA LYS A 220 9.91 -30.39 56.37
C LYS A 220 9.68 -29.88 57.80
N GLU A 221 9.72 -28.57 58.01
CA GLU A 221 9.46 -27.92 59.31
C GLU A 221 8.06 -28.26 59.84
N SER A 222 7.01 -28.11 59.02
CA SER A 222 5.64 -28.48 59.41
C SER A 222 5.49 -29.96 59.75
N LYS A 223 6.21 -30.85 59.03
CA LYS A 223 6.23 -32.29 59.34
C LYS A 223 6.93 -32.56 60.67
N GLN A 224 8.03 -31.86 60.96
CA GLN A 224 8.75 -31.96 62.24
C GLN A 224 7.88 -31.47 63.41
N GLU A 225 7.26 -30.29 63.30
CA GLU A 225 6.33 -29.78 64.33
C GLU A 225 5.17 -30.75 64.62
N LYS A 226 4.60 -31.37 63.58
CA LYS A 226 3.55 -32.40 63.75
C LYS A 226 4.07 -33.63 64.48
N ILE A 227 5.29 -34.07 64.18
CA ILE A 227 5.93 -35.20 64.85
C ILE A 227 6.22 -34.85 66.32
N GLU A 228 6.75 -33.65 66.60
CA GLU A 228 7.02 -33.16 67.95
C GLU A 228 5.74 -33.05 68.77
N ARG A 229 4.66 -32.44 68.23
CA ARG A 229 3.34 -32.42 68.88
C ARG A 229 2.80 -33.82 69.18
N ARG A 230 2.98 -34.79 68.27
CA ARG A 230 2.61 -36.18 68.51
C ARG A 230 3.45 -36.82 69.62
N ARG A 231 4.76 -36.54 69.66
CA ARG A 231 5.66 -37.05 70.70
C ARG A 231 5.31 -36.47 72.07
N THR A 232 5.15 -35.15 72.18
CA THR A 232 4.80 -34.49 73.45
C THR A 232 3.45 -34.94 73.98
N SER A 233 2.43 -35.06 73.12
CA SER A 233 1.11 -35.60 73.52
C SER A 233 1.17 -37.08 73.93
N SER A 234 2.03 -37.89 73.30
CA SER A 234 2.25 -39.28 73.72
C SER A 234 2.96 -39.39 75.07
N MET A 235 3.96 -38.54 75.32
CA MET A 235 4.71 -38.52 76.58
C MET A 235 3.87 -37.99 77.75
N GLN A 236 3.01 -36.99 77.50
CA GLN A 236 2.07 -36.51 78.51
C GLN A 236 1.04 -37.59 78.87
N LYS A 237 0.54 -38.37 77.90
CA LYS A 237 -0.36 -39.50 78.16
C LYS A 237 0.30 -40.62 78.95
N SER A 238 1.58 -40.92 78.71
CA SER A 238 2.31 -41.95 79.48
C SER A 238 2.73 -41.50 80.88
N ALA A 239 2.81 -40.20 81.14
CA ALA A 239 3.14 -39.65 82.46
C ALA A 239 1.90 -39.42 83.36
N SER A 240 0.69 -39.57 82.81
CA SER A 240 -0.59 -39.40 83.50
C SER A 240 -1.36 -40.72 83.68
N ALA A 241 -0.72 -41.85 83.39
CA ALA A 241 -1.17 -43.21 83.68
C ALA A 241 -0.22 -43.82 84.72
#